data_AF-A0A7S4PI00-F1
#
_entry.id   AF-A0A7S4PI00-F1
#
_cell.length_a   1.000
_cell.length_b   1.000
_cell.length_c   1.000
_cell.angle_alpha   90.00
_cell.angle_beta   90.00
_cell.angle_gamma   90.00
#
_symmetry.space_group_name_H-M   'P 1'
#
loop_
_entity.id
_entity.type
_entity.pdbx_description
1 polymer ?
#
loop_
_entity_poly.entity_id
_entity_poly.type
_entity_poly.pdbx_seq_one_letter_code
_entity_poly.pdbx_strand_id
1 'polypeptide(L)'
;MTFFLYWGHRVQHEVEFLWKNFHYFHHQLITPTPVGTVFIHPIDATLQGGIPILLAAISTQPHPLTFACFAFCRVAENVANHSGTKWSLMDLLFLKCLPFRAGVIHHDSHHKFSNYSRNAKNYGEAFWLWDYVFGTFRNV
;
A
#
# COMPACT_ATOMS: atom_id res chain seq x y z
N MET A 1 -2.26 3.83 -11.11
CA MET A 1 -2.49 3.77 -9.66
C MET A 1 -1.35 3.07 -8.92
N THR A 2 -1.16 1.76 -9.08
CA THR A 2 -0.21 0.97 -8.26
C THR A 2 1.24 1.41 -8.38
N PHE A 3 1.66 1.89 -9.56
CA PHE A 3 2.97 2.50 -9.78
C PHE A 3 3.18 3.77 -8.96
N PHE A 4 2.21 4.70 -9.00
CA PHE A 4 2.29 5.96 -8.23
C PHE A 4 2.22 5.72 -6.73
N LEU A 5 1.40 4.76 -6.30
CA LEU A 5 1.31 4.34 -4.89
C LEU A 5 2.65 3.78 -4.40
N TYR A 6 3.28 2.90 -5.17
CA TYR A 6 4.61 2.38 -4.87
C TYR A 6 5.64 3.50 -4.66
N TRP A 7 5.67 4.48 -5.57
CA TRP A 7 6.61 5.60 -5.46
C TRP A 7 6.28 6.55 -4.32
N GLY A 8 5.00 6.85 -4.07
CA GLY A 8 4.57 7.65 -2.92
C GLY A 8 5.05 7.02 -1.62
N HIS A 9 4.77 5.73 -1.45
CA HIS A 9 5.18 4.95 -0.29
C HIS A 9 6.71 4.91 -0.13
N ARG A 10 7.44 4.61 -1.22
CA ARG A 10 8.91 4.60 -1.21
C ARG A 10 9.49 5.96 -0.83
N VAL A 11 8.99 7.05 -1.41
CA VAL A 11 9.47 8.42 -1.12
C VAL A 11 9.30 8.75 0.36
N GLN A 12 8.21 8.29 0.99
CA GLN A 12 7.98 8.51 2.41
C GLN A 12 8.97 7.79 3.33
N HIS A 13 9.47 6.63 2.92
CA HIS A 13 10.56 5.97 3.63
C HIS A 13 11.92 6.57 3.31
N GLU A 14 12.19 6.95 2.06
CA GLU A 14 13.53 7.42 1.64
C GLU A 14 13.81 8.88 2.05
N VAL A 15 12.77 9.71 2.17
CA VAL A 15 12.89 11.09 2.64
C VAL A 15 12.70 11.13 4.15
N GLU A 16 13.81 11.32 4.86
CA GLU A 16 13.87 11.36 6.34
C GLU A 16 12.80 12.28 6.98
N PHE A 17 12.54 13.44 6.36
CA PHE A 17 11.52 14.38 6.83
C PHE A 17 10.11 13.77 6.77
N LEU A 18 9.76 13.10 5.67
CA LEU A 18 8.44 12.49 5.50
C LEU A 18 8.27 11.28 6.43
N TRP A 19 9.34 10.49 6.62
CA TRP A 19 9.36 9.40 7.58
C TRP A 19 9.08 9.90 8.99
N LYS A 20 9.94 10.77 9.53
CA LYS A 20 9.90 11.18 10.94
C LYS A 20 8.61 11.91 11.32
N ASN A 21 8.08 12.74 10.42
CA ASN A 21 6.97 13.61 10.76
C ASN A 21 5.60 13.03 10.42
N PHE A 22 5.52 12.09 9.46
CA PHE A 22 4.22 11.60 8.98
C PHE A 22 4.14 10.08 8.94
N HIS A 23 5.05 9.42 8.22
CA HIS A 23 4.89 8.00 7.91
C HIS A 23 5.26 7.06 9.08
N TYR A 24 6.17 7.47 9.96
CA TYR A 24 6.49 6.75 11.18
C TYR A 24 5.26 6.50 12.06
N PHE A 25 4.29 7.44 12.07
CA PHE A 25 3.03 7.28 12.80
C PHE A 25 2.28 6.02 12.36
N HIS A 26 2.13 5.82 11.04
CA HIS A 26 1.51 4.61 10.49
C HIS A 26 2.25 3.34 10.93
N HIS A 27 3.59 3.39 10.94
CA HIS A 27 4.46 2.29 11.32
C HIS A 27 4.57 2.00 12.83
N GLN A 28 3.90 2.77 13.69
CA GLN A 28 3.76 2.39 15.10
C GLN A 28 2.92 1.10 15.25
N LEU A 29 2.11 0.77 14.24
CA LEU A 29 1.32 -0.46 14.17
C LEU A 29 2.13 -1.61 13.57
N ILE A 30 3.01 -2.21 14.38
CA ILE A 30 3.87 -3.34 13.93
C ILE A 30 3.05 -4.54 13.43
N THR A 31 1.85 -4.74 13.98
CA THR A 31 0.86 -5.71 13.50
C THR A 31 -0.38 -4.94 13.06
N PRO A 32 -0.54 -4.69 11.75
CA PRO A 32 -1.68 -3.96 11.23
C PRO A 32 -3.00 -4.66 11.56
N THR A 33 -4.06 -3.86 11.71
CA THR A 33 -5.43 -4.33 11.78
C THR A 33 -6.26 -3.60 10.72
N PRO A 34 -7.47 -4.06 10.37
CA PRO A 34 -8.32 -3.35 9.42
C PRO A 34 -8.56 -1.89 9.82
N VAL A 35 -8.74 -1.64 11.13
CA VAL A 35 -8.91 -0.29 11.68
C VAL A 35 -7.61 0.52 11.62
N GLY A 36 -6.46 -0.16 11.65
CA GLY A 36 -5.14 0.46 11.45
C GLY A 36 -4.98 1.18 10.11
N THR A 37 -5.79 0.87 9.10
CA THR A 37 -5.77 1.60 7.81
C THR A 37 -6.13 3.07 7.94
N VAL A 38 -6.96 3.43 8.93
CA VAL A 38 -7.30 4.83 9.21
C VAL A 38 -6.35 5.46 10.23
N PHE A 39 -5.42 4.70 10.78
CA PHE A 39 -4.33 5.20 11.62
C PHE A 39 -3.17 5.66 10.72
N ILE A 40 -3.40 6.79 10.06
CA ILE A 40 -2.49 7.38 9.08
C ILE A 40 -2.56 8.90 9.17
N HIS A 41 -1.41 9.57 9.08
CA HIS A 41 -1.37 11.03 9.08
C HIS A 41 -2.03 11.58 7.79
N PRO A 42 -2.77 12.71 7.79
CA PRO A 42 -3.44 13.20 6.58
C PRO A 42 -2.49 13.46 5.38
N ILE A 43 -1.28 13.95 5.64
CA ILE A 43 -0.25 14.13 4.59
C ILE A 43 0.20 12.77 4.05
N ASP A 44 0.32 11.77 4.92
CA ASP A 44 0.67 10.41 4.53
C ASP A 44 -0.42 9.79 3.65
N ALA A 45 -1.68 9.87 4.08
CA ALA A 45 -2.83 9.45 3.29
C ALA A 45 -2.94 10.16 1.93
N THR A 46 -2.53 11.43 1.86
CA THR A 46 -2.48 12.19 0.61
C THR A 46 -1.41 11.66 -0.34
N LEU A 47 -0.22 11.29 0.17
CA LEU A 47 0.88 10.76 -0.63
C LEU A 47 0.66 9.31 -1.06
N GLN A 48 0.05 8.47 -0.23
CA GLN A 48 -0.24 7.07 -0.55
C GLN A 48 -1.56 6.89 -1.30
N GLY A 49 -2.63 7.60 -0.93
CA GLY A 49 -3.95 7.43 -1.54
C GLY A 49 -4.29 8.52 -2.55
N GLY A 50 -4.25 9.78 -2.09
CA GLY A 50 -4.80 10.93 -2.80
C GLY A 50 -4.10 11.26 -4.13
N ILE A 51 -2.79 11.45 -4.11
CA ILE A 51 -2.01 11.76 -5.32
C ILE A 51 -2.03 10.58 -6.29
N PRO A 52 -1.77 9.32 -5.88
CA PRO A 52 -1.83 8.18 -6.79
C PRO A 52 -3.18 8.01 -7.48
N ILE A 53 -4.30 8.21 -6.75
CA ILE A 53 -5.64 8.04 -7.31
C ILE A 53 -5.98 9.16 -8.29
N LEU A 54 -5.58 10.39 -7.97
CA LEU A 54 -5.75 11.55 -8.84
C LEU A 54 -4.94 11.40 -10.13
N LEU A 55 -3.67 11.02 -10.02
CA LEU A 55 -2.81 10.77 -11.19
C LEU A 55 -3.36 9.64 -12.07
N ALA A 56 -3.91 8.59 -11.46
CA ALA A 56 -4.58 7.53 -12.22
C ALA A 56 -5.81 8.06 -12.96
N ALA A 57 -6.67 8.85 -12.30
CA ALA A 57 -7.87 9.44 -12.89
C ALA A 57 -7.54 10.35 -14.08
N ILE A 58 -6.55 11.23 -13.93
CA ILE A 58 -6.10 12.14 -15.00
C ILE A 58 -5.54 11.35 -16.19
N SER A 59 -4.79 10.28 -15.91
CA SER A 59 -4.12 9.49 -16.96
C SER A 59 -5.10 8.63 -17.77
N THR A 60 -6.13 8.07 -17.13
CA THR A 60 -7.04 7.12 -17.79
C THR A 60 -8.40 7.71 -18.15
N GLN A 61 -8.73 8.91 -17.65
CA GLN A 61 -9.99 9.63 -17.89
C GLN A 61 -11.23 8.72 -17.81
N PRO A 62 -11.40 7.95 -16.71
CA PRO A 62 -12.47 6.99 -16.59
C PRO A 62 -13.83 7.68 -16.42
N HIS A 63 -14.90 6.99 -16.84
CA HIS A 63 -16.25 7.39 -16.44
C HIS A 63 -16.36 7.47 -14.90
N PRO A 64 -17.03 8.48 -14.31
CA PRO A 64 -17.06 8.68 -12.86
C PRO A 64 -17.53 7.46 -12.06
N LEU A 65 -18.51 6.72 -12.57
CA LEU A 65 -18.99 5.49 -11.93
C LEU A 65 -17.90 4.41 -11.89
N THR A 66 -17.20 4.18 -13.01
CA THR A 66 -16.11 3.21 -13.08
C THR A 66 -14.98 3.58 -12.14
N PHE A 67 -14.68 4.88 -12.04
CA PHE A 67 -13.68 5.39 -11.10
C PHE A 67 -14.09 5.17 -9.64
N ALA A 68 -15.35 5.47 -9.28
CA ALA A 68 -15.86 5.27 -7.94
C ALA A 68 -15.84 3.78 -7.53
N CYS A 69 -16.28 2.88 -8.42
CA CYS A 69 -16.20 1.44 -8.19
C CYS A 69 -14.75 0.98 -8.02
N PHE A 70 -13.84 1.46 -8.87
CA PHE A 70 -12.42 1.15 -8.75
C PHE A 70 -11.83 1.64 -7.42
N ALA A 71 -12.10 2.89 -7.04
CA ALA A 71 -11.65 3.47 -5.77
C ALA A 71 -12.14 2.66 -4.58
N PHE A 72 -13.43 2.28 -4.57
CA PHE A 72 -14.01 1.44 -3.53
C PHE A 72 -13.30 0.08 -3.43
N CYS A 73 -13.13 -0.63 -4.55
CA CYS A 73 -12.43 -1.92 -4.57
C CYS A 73 -10.98 -1.79 -4.06
N ARG A 74 -10.30 -0.67 -4.39
CA ARG A 74 -8.94 -0.40 -3.93
C ARG A 74 -8.85 -0.18 -2.43
N VAL A 75 -9.76 0.59 -1.85
CA VAL A 75 -9.84 0.80 -0.40
C VAL A 75 -10.16 -0.53 0.31
N ALA A 76 -11.13 -1.28 -0.19
CA ALA A 76 -11.49 -2.58 0.38
C ALA A 76 -10.30 -3.57 0.37
N GLU A 77 -9.52 -3.58 -0.71
CA GLU A 77 -8.30 -4.41 -0.78
C GLU A 77 -7.23 -3.97 0.21
N ASN A 78 -7.04 -2.66 0.39
CA ASN A 78 -6.09 -2.11 1.37
C ASN A 78 -6.46 -2.55 2.80
N VAL A 79 -7.75 -2.44 3.15
CA VAL A 79 -8.28 -2.91 4.44
C VAL A 79 -8.05 -4.41 4.63
N ALA A 80 -8.28 -5.22 3.59
CA ALA A 80 -8.01 -6.65 3.65
C ALA A 80 -6.52 -6.96 3.85
N ASN A 81 -5.62 -6.23 3.17
CA ASN A 81 -4.17 -6.36 3.33
C ASN A 81 -3.67 -6.01 4.73
N HIS A 82 -4.35 -5.10 5.43
CA HIS A 82 -4.05 -4.74 6.83
C HIS A 82 -4.75 -5.64 7.84
N SER A 83 -5.46 -6.69 7.43
CA SER A 83 -6.25 -7.48 8.37
C SER A 83 -5.42 -8.34 9.33
N GLY A 84 -4.16 -8.61 9.01
CA GLY A 84 -3.33 -9.59 9.72
C GLY A 84 -3.85 -11.03 9.59
N THR A 85 -4.89 -11.27 8.76
CA THR A 85 -5.54 -12.57 8.64
C THR A 85 -5.47 -13.10 7.21
N LYS A 86 -4.95 -14.32 7.06
CA LYS A 86 -5.09 -15.07 5.81
C LYS A 86 -6.47 -15.72 5.75
N TRP A 87 -7.28 -15.29 4.81
CA TRP A 87 -8.57 -15.89 4.55
C TRP A 87 -8.74 -16.17 3.07
N SER A 88 -8.91 -17.44 2.72
CA SER A 88 -8.96 -17.92 1.33
C SER A 88 -10.06 -17.25 0.50
N LEU A 89 -11.19 -16.90 1.11
CA LEU A 89 -12.26 -16.18 0.41
C LEU A 89 -11.87 -14.74 0.09
N MET A 90 -11.18 -14.02 1.00
CA MET A 90 -10.65 -12.68 0.70
C MET A 90 -9.58 -12.73 -0.38
N ASP A 91 -8.69 -13.72 -0.30
CA ASP A 91 -7.65 -13.92 -1.31
C ASP A 91 -8.27 -14.18 -2.69
N LEU A 92 -9.37 -14.94 -2.76
CA LEU A 92 -10.11 -15.14 -4.00
C LEU A 92 -10.80 -13.84 -4.47
N LEU A 93 -11.53 -13.16 -3.59
CA LEU A 93 -12.28 -11.93 -3.92
C LEU A 93 -11.36 -10.79 -4.41
N PHE A 94 -10.17 -10.68 -3.83
CA PHE A 94 -9.16 -9.70 -4.23
C PHE A 94 -8.13 -10.28 -5.21
N LEU A 95 -8.39 -11.45 -5.79
CA LEU A 95 -7.57 -12.08 -6.82
C LEU A 95 -6.09 -12.21 -6.41
N LYS A 96 -5.80 -12.46 -5.13
CA LYS A 96 -4.45 -12.61 -4.57
C LYS A 96 -3.74 -13.87 -5.05
N CYS A 97 -4.46 -14.80 -5.68
CA CYS A 97 -3.90 -15.97 -6.36
C CYS A 97 -3.23 -15.64 -7.71
N LEU A 98 -3.45 -14.46 -8.28
CA LEU A 98 -2.79 -14.03 -9.50
C LEU A 98 -1.30 -13.73 -9.26
N PRO A 99 -0.43 -13.89 -10.28
CA PRO A 99 0.98 -13.61 -10.13
C PRO A 99 1.22 -12.15 -9.74
N PHE A 100 2.31 -11.92 -9.00
CA PHE A 100 2.77 -10.61 -8.53
C PHE A 100 1.88 -9.88 -7.52
N ARG A 101 0.80 -10.49 -7.04
CA ARG A 101 -0.10 -9.88 -6.07
C ARG A 101 0.54 -9.85 -4.69
N ALA A 102 0.54 -8.67 -4.08
CA ALA A 102 0.91 -8.51 -2.68
C ALA A 102 -0.32 -8.84 -1.82
N GLY A 103 -0.16 -9.76 -0.89
CA GLY A 103 -1.17 -10.13 0.10
C GLY A 103 -0.81 -9.64 1.50
N VAL A 104 -1.56 -10.11 2.50
CA VAL A 104 -1.39 -9.75 3.91
C VAL A 104 0.05 -9.93 4.40
N ILE A 105 0.68 -11.07 4.10
CA ILE A 105 2.08 -11.33 4.52
C ILE A 105 3.04 -10.27 3.96
N HIS A 106 2.88 -9.87 2.70
CA HIS A 106 3.76 -8.88 2.09
C HIS A 106 3.70 -7.55 2.84
N HIS A 107 2.48 -7.11 3.14
CA HIS A 107 2.23 -5.88 3.86
C HIS A 107 2.65 -5.95 5.34
N ASP A 108 2.33 -7.04 6.05
CA ASP A 108 2.75 -7.26 7.43
C ASP A 108 4.28 -7.33 7.56
N SER A 109 4.95 -7.97 6.59
CA SER A 109 6.41 -8.04 6.57
C SER A 109 7.05 -6.66 6.41
N HIS A 110 6.41 -5.79 5.64
CA HIS A 110 6.83 -4.41 5.49
C HIS A 110 6.70 -3.67 6.84
N HIS A 111 5.55 -3.71 7.49
CA HIS A 111 5.36 -3.11 8.81
C HIS A 111 6.35 -3.64 9.85
N LYS A 112 6.60 -4.95 9.84
CA LYS A 112 7.48 -5.62 10.80
C LYS A 112 8.96 -5.31 10.59
N PHE A 113 9.42 -5.24 9.34
CA PHE A 113 10.85 -5.21 9.03
C PHE A 113 11.32 -3.97 8.26
N SER A 114 10.43 -3.02 8.01
CA SER A 114 10.71 -1.75 7.36
C SER A 114 10.32 -0.56 8.23
N ASN A 115 10.25 -0.73 9.56
CA ASN A 115 9.98 0.36 10.51
C ASN A 115 11.21 1.28 10.72
N TYR A 116 11.70 1.88 9.63
CA TYR A 116 12.80 2.86 9.61
C TYR A 116 12.78 3.66 8.29
N SER A 117 13.48 4.79 8.30
CA SER A 117 13.78 5.54 7.08
C SER A 117 14.97 4.92 6.33
N ARG A 118 14.93 5.04 5.00
CA ARG A 118 15.94 4.63 4.02
C ARG A 118 16.16 3.12 3.93
N ASN A 119 16.13 2.58 2.72
CA ASN A 119 16.33 1.16 2.44
C ASN A 119 15.25 0.22 3.01
N ALA A 120 14.07 0.73 3.31
CA ALA A 120 12.91 -0.11 3.56
C ALA A 120 12.60 -0.99 2.34
N LYS A 121 11.81 -2.04 2.55
CA LYS A 121 11.49 -3.08 1.56
C LYS A 121 9.98 -3.34 1.52
N ASN A 122 9.51 -3.96 0.45
CA ASN A 122 8.12 -4.39 0.26
C ASN A 122 7.10 -3.22 0.29
N TYR A 123 7.36 -2.17 -0.50
CA TYR A 123 6.49 -0.98 -0.59
C TYR A 123 5.19 -1.23 -1.37
N GLY A 124 5.14 -2.25 -2.22
CA GLY A 124 4.01 -2.55 -3.08
C GLY A 124 2.80 -3.06 -2.29
N GLU A 125 1.73 -2.27 -2.24
CA GLU A 125 0.52 -2.64 -1.50
C GLU A 125 -0.36 -3.67 -2.25
N ALA A 126 -0.52 -3.48 -3.56
CA ALA A 126 -1.37 -4.33 -4.41
C ALA A 126 -0.54 -5.36 -5.19
N PHE A 127 0.64 -4.95 -5.64
CA PHE A 127 1.54 -5.77 -6.43
C PHE A 127 2.95 -5.59 -5.90
N TRP A 128 3.60 -6.70 -5.57
CA TRP A 128 5.03 -6.72 -5.29
C TRP A 128 5.86 -6.63 -6.58
N LEU A 129 5.22 -6.62 -7.76
CA LEU A 129 5.88 -6.39 -9.06
C LEU A 129 6.83 -5.19 -9.03
N TRP A 130 6.39 -4.05 -8.49
CA TRP A 130 7.21 -2.85 -8.45
C TRP A 130 8.40 -3.00 -7.51
N ASP A 131 8.21 -3.72 -6.39
CA ASP A 131 9.33 -4.06 -5.51
C ASP A 131 10.38 -4.90 -6.23
N TYR A 132 9.96 -5.85 -7.05
CA TYR A 132 10.86 -6.68 -7.84
C TYR A 132 11.60 -5.84 -8.90
N VAL A 133 10.84 -5.05 -9.68
CA VAL A 133 11.39 -4.18 -10.75
C VAL A 133 12.43 -3.20 -10.22
N PHE A 134 12.24 -2.67 -9.01
CA PHE A 134 13.08 -1.62 -8.45
C PHE A 134 14.02 -2.09 -7.31
N GLY A 135 14.14 -3.41 -7.09
CA GLY A 135 15.12 -3.98 -6.16
C GLY A 135 14.79 -3.81 -4.66
N THR A 136 13.51 -3.64 -4.32
CA THR A 136 13.02 -3.49 -2.95
C THR A 136 12.21 -4.70 -2.47
N PHE A 137 12.15 -5.76 -3.27
CA PHE A 137 11.48 -7.00 -2.89
C PHE A 137 12.27 -7.75 -1.83
N ARG A 138 11.56 -8.21 -0.80
CA ARG A 138 12.02 -9.13 0.23
C ARG A 138 11.08 -10.31 0.26
N ASN A 139 11.62 -11.49 -0.03
CA ASN A 139 10.87 -12.74 0.10
C ASN A 139 10.62 -13.04 1.59
N VAL A 140 9.38 -13.41 1.92
CA VAL A 140 8.85 -13.52 3.29
C VAL A 140 7.99 -14.76 3.44
#